data_AF-A0A9D3M1L8-F1
#
_entry.id   AF-A0A9D3M1L8-F1
#
_cell.length_a   1.000
_cell.length_b   1.000
_cell.length_c   1.000
_cell.angle_alpha   90.00
_cell.angle_beta   90.00
_cell.angle_gamma   90.00
#
_symmetry.space_group_name_H-M   'P 1'
#
loop_
_entity.id
_entity.type
_entity.pdbx_description
1 polymer ?
#
loop_
_entity_poly.entity_id
_entity_poly.type
_entity_poly.pdbx_seq_one_letter_code
_entity_poly.pdbx_strand_id
1 'polypeptide(L)'
;MATYECPSRAAGHRPIRALGQSLSQGRRFVQLFLRGENSRVTMSDTEEVEHVEEEKPKFKPSAPKIPEGDKVDFDDIQKKRQNKDLVELQGLIDSHFEQRKKEEEDIIALKTRIEKRRAERAEQQRIRSEKDKERQARREEERLRKEEADARRKADDDAKKKSALSSMGSNYSSYLQKADQKRGKKQTEREKKKKILAERRKPLNIDHLSEDKLREKAKELWEWMKTLESEKYDHMEKLKRQKYEVISLRNRIDELQKHSKKGAAARRRK
;
A
#
# COMPACT_ATOMS: atom_id res chain seq x y z
N MET A 1 12.88 58.54 34.78
CA MET A 1 12.33 57.98 36.05
C MET A 1 10.83 57.85 35.92
N ALA A 2 10.36 56.65 35.64
CA ALA A 2 9.01 56.17 35.97
C ALA A 2 9.10 54.65 35.84
N THR A 3 8.87 53.98 36.95
CA THR A 3 9.11 52.56 37.21
C THR A 3 7.77 51.83 37.33
N TYR A 4 7.77 50.52 37.04
CA TYR A 4 6.74 49.51 37.36
C TYR A 4 5.43 49.63 36.53
N GLU A 5 4.79 48.59 35.98
CA GLU A 5 4.81 47.15 36.25
C GLU A 5 4.68 46.29 34.97
N CYS A 6 5.14 45.06 35.11
CA CYS A 6 5.18 43.99 34.12
C CYS A 6 4.02 42.99 34.40
N PRO A 7 3.20 42.58 33.43
CA PRO A 7 2.36 41.40 33.59
C PRO A 7 3.10 40.16 33.09
N SER A 8 3.47 39.33 34.05
CA SER A 8 3.97 37.99 33.88
C SER A 8 2.91 37.05 33.27
N ARG A 9 3.36 36.26 32.30
CA ARG A 9 3.21 34.79 32.24
C ARG A 9 1.81 34.21 32.50
N ALA A 10 1.12 33.81 31.43
CA ALA A 10 0.22 32.65 31.45
C ALA A 10 0.48 31.79 30.20
N ALA A 11 1.40 30.85 30.36
CA ALA A 11 1.60 29.74 29.44
C ALA A 11 0.32 28.89 29.37
N GLY A 12 0.05 28.34 28.19
CA GLY A 12 -1.18 27.64 27.91
C GLY A 12 -1.46 26.44 28.80
N HIS A 13 -2.75 26.14 28.94
CA HIS A 13 -3.28 24.79 29.13
C HIS A 13 -4.65 24.79 28.45
N ARG A 14 -4.72 24.26 27.22
CA ARG A 14 -6.01 23.84 26.66
C ARG A 14 -6.30 22.47 27.26
N PRO A 15 -7.45 22.27 27.92
CA PRO A 15 -7.79 20.98 28.51
C PRO A 15 -8.03 19.96 27.39
N ILE A 16 -7.23 18.88 27.43
CA ILE A 16 -7.48 17.64 26.71
C ILE A 16 -8.73 17.01 27.33
N ARG A 17 -9.91 17.32 26.78
CA ARG A 17 -11.12 16.54 27.07
C ARG A 17 -11.05 15.24 26.28
N ALA A 18 -10.53 14.23 26.99
CA ALA A 18 -10.92 12.83 26.98
C ALA A 18 -11.79 12.37 25.79
N LEU A 19 -11.12 11.82 24.79
CA LEU A 19 -11.65 10.73 23.96
C LEU A 19 -11.84 9.50 24.86
N GLY A 20 -12.95 9.47 25.59
CA GLY A 20 -13.37 8.34 26.40
C GLY A 20 -14.66 7.78 25.86
N GLN A 21 -14.58 6.98 24.79
CA GLN A 21 -15.55 5.95 24.43
C GLN A 21 -15.03 5.15 23.22
N SER A 22 -15.11 3.82 23.33
CA SER A 22 -14.79 2.80 22.31
C SER A 22 -13.36 2.25 22.21
N LEU A 23 -12.68 2.07 23.35
CA LEU A 23 -11.63 1.04 23.47
C LEU A 23 -12.19 -0.21 24.19
N SER A 24 -13.30 -0.75 23.69
CA SER A 24 -13.84 -2.05 24.13
C SER A 24 -14.10 -3.05 22.99
N GLN A 25 -13.72 -2.75 21.74
CA GLN A 25 -13.75 -3.73 20.65
C GLN A 25 -12.37 -4.01 20.01
N GLY A 26 -11.28 -3.45 20.55
CA GLY A 26 -9.91 -3.70 20.06
C GLY A 26 -9.09 -4.70 20.88
N ARG A 27 -9.54 -5.10 22.07
CA ARG A 27 -8.81 -6.06 22.94
C ARG A 27 -9.27 -7.52 22.81
N ARG A 28 -10.21 -7.82 21.93
CA ARG A 28 -10.48 -9.21 21.48
C ARG A 28 -9.67 -9.63 20.25
N PHE A 29 -9.03 -8.69 19.54
CA PHE A 29 -8.25 -9.04 18.35
C PHE A 29 -6.80 -9.44 18.67
N VAL A 30 -6.26 -9.01 19.82
CA VAL A 30 -4.92 -9.45 20.28
C VAL A 30 -5.00 -10.71 21.18
N GLN A 31 -6.16 -11.01 21.77
CA GLN A 31 -6.38 -12.26 22.51
C GLN A 31 -6.78 -13.46 21.62
N LEU A 32 -7.00 -13.24 20.32
CA LEU A 32 -7.18 -14.30 19.31
C LEU A 32 -5.94 -14.52 18.43
N PHE A 33 -4.85 -13.78 18.70
CA PHE A 33 -3.56 -13.98 18.04
C PHE A 33 -2.53 -14.69 18.95
N LEU A 34 -2.87 -14.95 20.22
CA LEU A 34 -2.07 -15.76 21.16
C LEU A 34 -2.77 -17.07 21.58
N ARG A 35 -3.66 -17.57 20.73
CA ARG A 35 -4.21 -18.93 20.84
C ARG A 35 -4.28 -19.57 19.44
N GLY A 36 -3.13 -19.57 18.78
CA GLY A 36 -2.88 -20.29 17.54
C GLY A 36 -1.71 -21.20 17.81
N GLU A 37 -2.04 -22.45 18.11
CA GLU A 37 -1.11 -23.52 18.44
C GLU A 37 -0.09 -23.70 17.31
N ASN A 38 1.15 -23.30 17.58
CA ASN A 38 2.30 -23.80 16.83
C ASN A 38 2.52 -25.25 17.27
N SER A 39 1.93 -26.17 16.52
CA SER A 39 2.31 -27.59 16.52
C SER A 39 3.74 -27.72 16.03
N ARG A 40 4.68 -27.60 16.97
CA ARG A 40 6.06 -28.00 16.83
C ARG A 40 6.07 -29.53 16.85
N VAL A 41 6.04 -30.15 15.67
CA VAL A 41 6.28 -31.59 15.54
C VAL A 41 7.78 -31.81 15.66
N THR A 42 8.25 -32.01 16.90
CA THR A 42 9.47 -32.75 17.21
C THR A 42 9.09 -34.23 17.20
N MET A 43 9.41 -34.93 16.11
CA MET A 43 9.37 -36.40 16.08
C MET A 43 10.60 -36.90 16.84
N SER A 44 10.43 -37.06 18.14
CA SER A 44 11.31 -37.79 19.03
C SER A 44 10.41 -38.48 20.03
N ASP A 45 9.90 -39.64 19.63
CA ASP A 45 9.53 -40.70 20.55
C ASP A 45 9.85 -42.02 19.87
N THR A 46 10.80 -42.69 20.51
CA THR A 46 11.24 -44.05 20.31
C THR A 46 10.07 -44.95 20.71
N GLU A 47 9.36 -45.51 19.75
CA GLU A 47 8.50 -46.66 20.01
C GLU A 47 9.39 -47.90 20.07
N GLU A 48 9.50 -48.44 21.29
CA GLU A 48 9.95 -49.80 21.56
C GLU A 48 9.12 -50.77 20.73
N VAL A 49 9.77 -51.45 19.80
CA VAL A 49 9.21 -52.64 19.17
C VAL A 49 9.44 -53.79 20.14
N GLU A 50 8.36 -54.23 20.80
CA GLU A 50 8.32 -55.47 21.56
C GLU A 50 8.85 -56.62 20.70
N HIS A 51 9.90 -57.28 21.21
CA HIS A 51 10.34 -58.58 20.74
C HIS A 51 9.24 -59.61 21.02
N VAL A 52 8.46 -59.96 20.00
CA VAL A 52 7.72 -61.23 19.98
C VAL A 52 8.73 -62.30 19.55
N GLU A 53 9.24 -63.05 20.54
CA GLU A 53 9.78 -64.39 20.32
C GLU A 53 8.65 -65.29 19.83
N GLU A 54 8.75 -65.77 18.59
CA GLU A 54 8.02 -66.97 18.18
C GLU A 54 8.96 -67.90 17.39
N GLU A 55 8.78 -69.19 17.64
CA GLU A 55 9.74 -70.28 17.53
C GLU A 55 10.40 -70.50 16.16
N LYS A 56 11.68 -70.90 16.21
CA LYS A 56 12.34 -71.70 15.16
C LYS A 56 11.49 -72.93 14.78
N PRO A 57 11.04 -73.08 13.52
CA PRO A 57 10.83 -74.40 12.95
C PRO A 57 12.18 -74.89 12.42
N LYS A 58 12.76 -75.92 13.06
CA LYS A 58 13.88 -76.69 12.51
C LYS A 58 13.41 -77.43 11.26
N PHE A 59 13.52 -76.82 10.08
CA PHE A 59 13.39 -77.53 8.81
C PHE A 59 14.76 -78.06 8.37
N LYS A 60 14.92 -79.38 8.38
CA LYS A 60 16.10 -80.08 7.87
C LYS A 60 16.06 -80.00 6.34
N PRO A 61 17.09 -79.50 5.63
CA PRO A 61 17.18 -79.77 4.21
C PRO A 61 17.59 -81.24 4.06
N SER A 62 16.61 -82.10 3.76
CA SER A 62 16.87 -83.43 3.24
C SER A 62 17.61 -83.26 1.92
N ALA A 63 18.85 -83.73 1.86
CA ALA A 63 19.71 -83.68 0.70
C ALA A 63 19.02 -84.34 -0.50
N PRO A 64 18.73 -83.61 -1.59
CA PRO A 64 18.31 -84.22 -2.84
C PRO A 64 19.49 -84.99 -3.42
N LYS A 65 19.34 -86.32 -3.44
CA LYS A 65 20.25 -87.25 -4.08
C LYS A 65 20.07 -87.09 -5.58
N ILE A 66 21.03 -86.43 -6.25
CA ILE A 66 21.07 -86.39 -7.72
C ILE A 66 22.02 -87.51 -8.17
N PRO A 67 21.56 -88.43 -9.02
CA PRO A 67 22.38 -89.51 -9.56
C PRO A 67 23.52 -88.97 -10.43
N GLU A 68 24.59 -89.74 -10.42
CA GLU A 68 25.83 -89.59 -11.14
C GLU A 68 25.61 -89.56 -12.66
N GLY A 69 26.21 -88.57 -13.33
CA GLY A 69 26.50 -88.63 -14.76
C GLY A 69 25.49 -88.00 -15.72
N ASP A 70 25.51 -86.67 -15.83
CA ASP A 70 25.31 -86.03 -17.13
C ASP A 70 26.21 -84.80 -17.23
N LYS A 71 26.91 -84.66 -18.34
CA LYS A 71 27.89 -83.58 -18.55
C LYS A 71 27.21 -82.23 -18.30
N VAL A 72 27.57 -81.59 -17.19
CA VAL A 72 27.28 -80.18 -16.95
C VAL A 72 28.03 -79.38 -18.00
N ASP A 73 27.35 -79.03 -19.08
CA ASP A 73 27.88 -78.12 -20.09
C ASP A 73 28.07 -76.75 -19.43
N PHE A 74 29.33 -76.43 -19.11
CA PHE A 74 29.72 -75.14 -18.54
C PHE A 74 29.26 -73.94 -19.40
N ASP A 75 29.09 -74.17 -20.71
CA ASP A 75 28.57 -73.21 -21.67
C ASP A 75 27.07 -72.89 -21.44
N ASP A 76 26.29 -73.87 -21.00
CA ASP A 76 24.85 -73.70 -20.70
C ASP A 76 24.66 -72.96 -19.36
N ILE A 77 25.54 -73.19 -18.38
CA ILE A 77 25.58 -72.44 -17.12
C ILE A 77 25.94 -70.97 -17.38
N GLN A 78 26.89 -70.72 -18.28
CA GLN A 78 27.30 -69.36 -18.63
C GLN A 78 26.21 -68.61 -19.40
N LYS A 79 25.52 -69.27 -20.35
CA LYS A 79 24.34 -68.70 -21.03
C LYS A 79 23.18 -68.43 -20.08
N LYS A 80 22.90 -69.34 -19.13
CA LYS A 80 21.86 -69.12 -18.09
C LYS A 80 22.19 -67.93 -17.19
N ARG A 81 23.46 -67.73 -16.85
CA ARG A 81 23.92 -66.54 -16.10
C ARG A 81 23.71 -65.27 -16.91
N GLN A 82 24.17 -65.23 -18.16
CA GLN A 82 23.99 -64.08 -19.04
C GLN A 82 22.51 -63.74 -19.26
N ASN A 83 21.65 -64.74 -19.48
CA ASN A 83 20.22 -64.52 -19.63
C ASN A 83 19.56 -63.99 -18.36
N LYS A 84 20.01 -64.45 -17.18
CA LYS A 84 19.55 -63.94 -15.89
C LYS A 84 19.95 -62.48 -15.71
N ASP A 85 21.22 -62.15 -15.98
CA ASP A 85 21.74 -60.79 -15.88
C ASP A 85 21.01 -59.85 -16.86
N LEU A 86 20.71 -60.31 -18.08
CA LEU A 86 19.94 -59.52 -19.06
C LEU A 86 18.49 -59.27 -18.61
N VAL A 87 17.83 -60.27 -18.02
CA VAL A 87 16.47 -60.13 -17.49
C VAL A 87 16.44 -59.22 -16.26
N GLU A 88 17.42 -59.34 -15.36
CA GLU A 88 17.57 -58.47 -14.20
C GLU A 88 17.86 -57.02 -14.60
N LEU A 89 18.74 -56.81 -15.59
CA LEU A 89 19.00 -55.49 -16.17
C LEU A 89 17.75 -54.89 -16.80
N GLN A 90 16.99 -55.67 -17.58
CA GLN A 90 15.72 -55.21 -18.16
C GLN A 90 14.71 -54.84 -17.06
N GLY A 91 14.59 -55.65 -16.00
CA GLY A 91 13.72 -55.35 -14.87
C GLY A 91 14.11 -54.09 -14.10
N LEU A 92 15.42 -53.83 -13.94
CA LEU A 92 15.93 -52.59 -13.33
C LEU A 92 15.65 -51.37 -14.21
N ILE A 93 15.81 -51.51 -15.53
CA ILE A 93 15.50 -50.46 -16.50
C ILE A 93 14.00 -50.11 -16.43
N ASP A 94 13.12 -51.10 -16.52
CA ASP A 94 11.67 -50.89 -16.49
C ASP A 94 11.20 -50.33 -15.15
N SER A 95 11.76 -50.83 -14.04
CA SER A 95 11.49 -50.29 -12.69
C SER A 95 11.88 -48.81 -12.58
N HIS A 96 13.05 -48.42 -13.10
CA HIS A 96 13.50 -47.03 -13.07
C HIS A 96 12.59 -46.11 -13.91
N PHE A 97 12.17 -46.56 -15.10
CA PHE A 97 11.24 -45.79 -15.94
C PHE A 97 9.84 -45.68 -15.34
N GLU A 98 9.29 -46.77 -14.81
CA GLU A 98 7.99 -46.75 -14.14
C GLU A 98 8.00 -45.90 -12.87
N GLN A 99 9.09 -45.94 -12.10
CA GLN A 99 9.25 -45.09 -10.92
C GLN A 99 9.31 -43.62 -11.32
N ARG A 100 10.14 -43.25 -12.31
CA ARG A 100 10.23 -41.87 -12.83
C ARG A 100 8.90 -41.37 -13.37
N LYS A 101 8.19 -42.21 -14.12
CA LYS A 101 6.89 -41.87 -14.70
C LYS A 101 5.84 -41.58 -13.62
N LYS A 102 5.76 -42.43 -12.59
CA LYS A 102 4.87 -42.21 -11.43
C LYS A 102 5.23 -40.93 -10.68
N GLU A 103 6.52 -40.70 -10.43
CA GLU A 103 6.99 -39.47 -9.78
C GLU A 103 6.65 -38.21 -10.60
N GLU A 104 6.80 -38.26 -11.93
CA GLU A 104 6.43 -37.15 -12.82
C GLU A 104 4.92 -36.90 -12.83
N GLU A 105 4.10 -37.95 -12.91
CA GLU A 105 2.63 -37.85 -12.83
C GLU A 105 2.17 -37.24 -11.51
N ASP A 106 2.77 -37.64 -10.37
CA ASP A 106 2.48 -37.09 -9.06
C ASP A 106 2.89 -35.62 -8.95
N ILE A 107 4.06 -35.25 -9.47
CA ILE A 107 4.53 -33.86 -9.51
C ILE A 107 3.59 -33.00 -10.37
N ILE A 108 3.15 -33.51 -11.53
CA ILE A 108 2.22 -32.81 -12.41
C ILE A 108 0.84 -32.65 -11.73
N ALA A 109 0.34 -33.69 -11.07
CA ALA A 109 -0.92 -33.63 -10.32
C ALA A 109 -0.86 -32.60 -9.18
N LEU A 110 0.24 -32.56 -8.43
CA LEU A 110 0.48 -31.58 -7.37
C LEU A 110 0.57 -30.15 -7.91
N LYS A 111 1.33 -29.93 -8.99
CA LYS A 111 1.43 -28.62 -9.66
C LYS A 111 0.06 -28.13 -10.14
N THR A 112 -0.70 -28.99 -10.80
CA THR A 112 -2.07 -28.69 -11.26
C THR A 112 -2.97 -28.29 -10.09
N ARG A 113 -2.88 -28.99 -8.95
CA ARG A 113 -3.65 -28.66 -7.74
C ARG A 113 -3.25 -27.32 -7.12
N ILE A 114 -1.95 -27.00 -7.12
CA ILE A 114 -1.44 -25.71 -6.64
C ILE A 114 -1.89 -24.57 -7.55
N GLU A 115 -1.78 -24.75 -8.88
CA GLU A 115 -2.23 -23.78 -9.87
C GLU A 115 -3.72 -23.53 -9.77
N LYS A 116 -4.54 -24.59 -9.64
CA LYS A 116 -5.98 -24.45 -9.41
C LYS A 116 -6.28 -23.60 -8.17
N ARG A 117 -5.63 -23.88 -7.03
CA ARG A 117 -5.80 -23.07 -5.80
C ARG A 117 -5.32 -21.62 -5.97
N ARG A 118 -4.26 -21.38 -6.76
CA ARG A 118 -3.78 -20.02 -7.06
C ARG A 118 -4.79 -19.27 -7.94
N ALA A 119 -5.31 -19.92 -8.98
CA ALA A 119 -6.35 -19.36 -9.84
C ALA A 119 -7.63 -19.05 -9.06
N GLU A 120 -8.08 -19.94 -8.17
CA GLU A 120 -9.24 -19.71 -7.29
C GLU A 120 -9.04 -18.50 -6.37
N ARG A 121 -7.86 -18.33 -5.76
CA ARG A 121 -7.55 -17.14 -4.94
C ARG A 121 -7.52 -15.86 -5.78
N ALA A 122 -6.92 -15.92 -6.97
CA ALA A 122 -6.87 -14.79 -7.89
C ALA A 122 -8.28 -14.37 -8.31
N GLU A 123 -9.15 -15.34 -8.60
CA GLU A 123 -10.54 -15.11 -8.99
C GLU A 123 -11.37 -14.55 -7.82
N GLN A 124 -11.22 -15.11 -6.62
CA GLN A 124 -11.86 -14.55 -5.42
C GLN A 124 -11.42 -13.10 -5.17
N GLN A 125 -10.15 -12.77 -5.40
CA GLN A 125 -9.66 -11.41 -5.27
C GLN A 125 -10.23 -10.49 -6.35
N ARG A 126 -10.37 -10.96 -7.59
CA ARG A 126 -11.03 -10.22 -8.68
C ARG A 126 -12.48 -9.92 -8.32
N ILE A 127 -13.26 -10.93 -7.93
CA ILE A 127 -14.67 -10.79 -7.54
C ILE A 127 -14.81 -9.80 -6.37
N ARG A 128 -13.94 -9.88 -5.35
CA ARG A 128 -13.95 -8.91 -4.24
C ARG A 128 -13.67 -7.49 -4.73
N SER A 129 -12.63 -7.32 -5.55
CA SER A 129 -12.26 -6.01 -6.09
C SER A 129 -13.34 -5.41 -7.00
N GLU A 130 -14.05 -6.26 -7.75
CA GLU A 130 -15.14 -5.86 -8.64
C GLU A 130 -16.37 -5.46 -7.83
N LYS A 131 -16.78 -6.25 -6.85
CA LYS A 131 -17.87 -5.89 -5.92
C LYS A 131 -17.57 -4.62 -5.12
N ASP A 132 -16.30 -4.39 -4.76
CA ASP A 132 -15.90 -3.15 -4.07
C ASP A 132 -15.96 -1.94 -5.00
N LYS A 133 -15.48 -2.09 -6.24
CA LYS A 133 -15.60 -1.07 -7.28
C LYS A 133 -17.04 -0.77 -7.64
N GLU A 134 -17.90 -1.77 -7.76
CA GLU A 134 -19.33 -1.61 -8.03
C GLU A 134 -20.04 -0.88 -6.88
N ARG A 135 -19.76 -1.24 -5.62
CA ARG A 135 -20.30 -0.52 -4.46
C ARG A 135 -19.83 0.92 -4.40
N GLN A 136 -18.58 1.18 -4.81
CA GLN A 136 -18.06 2.54 -4.87
C GLN A 136 -18.71 3.33 -6.03
N ALA A 137 -18.82 2.72 -7.20
CA ALA A 137 -19.46 3.29 -8.38
C ALA A 137 -20.93 3.62 -8.10
N ARG A 138 -21.69 2.74 -7.44
CA ARG A 138 -23.09 3.00 -7.05
C ARG A 138 -23.22 4.19 -6.10
N ARG A 139 -22.30 4.34 -5.13
CA ARG A 139 -22.29 5.51 -4.24
C ARG A 139 -21.92 6.80 -4.98
N GLU A 140 -21.00 6.70 -5.93
CA GLU A 140 -20.57 7.85 -6.73
C GLU A 140 -21.63 8.25 -7.74
N GLU A 141 -22.34 7.30 -8.35
CA GLU A 141 -23.46 7.52 -9.27
C GLU A 141 -24.68 8.08 -8.53
N GLU A 142 -25.02 7.56 -7.33
CA GLU A 142 -26.08 8.15 -6.50
C GLU A 142 -25.73 9.58 -6.07
N ARG A 143 -24.46 9.82 -5.70
CA ARG A 143 -23.96 11.16 -5.39
C ARG A 143 -24.02 12.06 -6.63
N LEU A 144 -23.65 11.55 -7.81
CA LEU A 144 -23.65 12.30 -9.06
C LEU A 144 -25.07 12.61 -9.54
N ARG A 145 -26.02 11.67 -9.41
CA ARG A 145 -27.44 11.87 -9.73
C ARG A 145 -28.10 12.87 -8.76
N LYS A 146 -27.71 12.84 -7.49
CA LYS A 146 -28.14 13.84 -6.50
C LYS A 146 -27.52 15.21 -6.76
N GLU A 147 -26.23 15.26 -7.10
CA GLU A 147 -25.54 16.49 -7.51
C GLU A 147 -26.13 17.07 -8.81
N GLU A 148 -26.53 16.23 -9.76
CA GLU A 148 -27.17 16.63 -11.01
C GLU A 148 -28.61 17.13 -10.79
N ALA A 149 -29.39 16.46 -9.94
CA ALA A 149 -30.73 16.91 -9.56
C ALA A 149 -30.69 18.22 -8.75
N ASP A 150 -29.75 18.35 -7.80
CA ASP A 150 -29.54 19.57 -7.02
C ASP A 150 -28.96 20.70 -7.88
N ALA A 151 -28.10 20.40 -8.86
CA ALA A 151 -27.60 21.38 -9.83
C ALA A 151 -28.71 21.86 -10.76
N ARG A 152 -29.59 20.97 -11.24
CA ARG A 152 -30.76 21.32 -12.07
C ARG A 152 -31.77 22.15 -11.28
N ARG A 153 -32.07 21.75 -10.03
CA ARG A 153 -32.94 22.54 -9.14
C ARG A 153 -32.33 23.89 -8.80
N LYS A 154 -31.02 23.95 -8.53
CA LYS A 154 -30.31 25.22 -8.29
C LYS A 154 -30.29 26.11 -9.53
N ALA A 155 -30.13 25.54 -10.72
CA ALA A 155 -30.20 26.28 -11.98
C ALA A 155 -31.60 26.85 -12.23
N ASP A 156 -32.66 26.07 -11.98
CA ASP A 156 -34.05 26.53 -12.09
C ASP A 156 -34.39 27.58 -11.02
N ASP A 157 -33.92 27.41 -9.78
CA ASP A 157 -34.10 28.37 -8.69
C ASP A 157 -33.28 29.65 -8.92
N ASP A 158 -32.07 29.56 -9.47
CA ASP A 158 -31.24 30.73 -9.82
C ASP A 158 -31.77 31.43 -11.07
N ALA A 159 -32.39 30.72 -12.03
CA ALA A 159 -33.09 31.32 -13.16
C ALA A 159 -34.36 32.05 -12.70
N LYS A 160 -35.15 31.44 -11.82
CA LYS A 160 -36.34 32.07 -11.20
C LYS A 160 -35.94 33.24 -10.30
N LYS A 161 -34.88 33.10 -9.50
CA LYS A 161 -34.32 34.19 -8.69
C LYS A 161 -33.71 35.29 -9.54
N LYS A 162 -32.99 35.00 -10.62
CA LYS A 162 -32.48 36.02 -11.55
C LYS A 162 -33.63 36.75 -12.23
N SER A 163 -34.68 36.04 -12.63
CA SER A 163 -35.92 36.65 -13.13
C SER A 163 -36.57 37.57 -12.07
N ALA A 164 -36.70 37.12 -10.83
CA ALA A 164 -37.28 37.90 -9.74
C ALA A 164 -36.39 39.04 -9.22
N LEU A 165 -35.06 38.88 -9.22
CA LEU A 165 -34.08 39.86 -8.72
C LEU A 165 -33.66 40.87 -9.79
N SER A 166 -33.78 40.55 -11.08
CA SER A 166 -33.81 41.55 -12.15
C SER A 166 -35.00 42.51 -11.98
N SER A 167 -36.05 42.09 -11.28
CA SER A 167 -37.18 42.95 -10.89
C SER A 167 -36.99 43.66 -9.54
N MET A 168 -36.02 43.28 -8.70
CA MET A 168 -35.84 43.80 -7.34
C MET A 168 -34.36 43.99 -6.98
N GLY A 169 -33.73 45.01 -7.59
CA GLY A 169 -32.61 45.76 -7.02
C GLY A 169 -31.22 45.10 -6.94
N SER A 170 -30.23 45.75 -7.57
CA SER A 170 -28.82 45.37 -7.77
C SER A 170 -27.95 45.06 -6.53
N ASN A 171 -28.48 45.06 -5.30
CA ASN A 171 -27.67 44.87 -4.09
C ASN A 171 -27.60 43.42 -3.60
N TYR A 172 -28.59 42.57 -3.90
CA TYR A 172 -28.59 41.15 -3.51
C TYR A 172 -27.72 40.27 -4.45
N SER A 173 -27.50 40.74 -5.67
CA SER A 173 -26.69 40.06 -6.70
C SER A 173 -25.21 39.86 -6.29
N SER A 174 -24.64 40.80 -5.53
CA SER A 174 -23.23 40.74 -5.07
C SER A 174 -22.97 39.63 -4.03
N TYR A 175 -23.93 39.33 -3.17
CA TYR A 175 -23.78 38.29 -2.14
C TYR A 175 -23.81 36.87 -2.75
N LEU A 176 -24.68 36.66 -3.75
CA LEU A 176 -24.76 35.40 -4.51
C LEU A 176 -23.50 35.15 -5.35
N GLN A 177 -22.93 36.17 -6.00
CA GLN A 177 -21.66 36.00 -6.74
C GLN A 177 -20.47 35.61 -5.85
N LYS A 178 -20.40 36.14 -4.62
CA LYS A 178 -19.38 35.74 -3.64
C LYS A 178 -19.57 34.31 -3.12
N ALA A 179 -20.82 33.88 -2.96
CA ALA A 179 -21.15 32.51 -2.54
C ALA A 179 -20.87 31.47 -3.63
N ASP A 180 -21.11 31.82 -4.90
CA ASP A 180 -20.91 30.91 -6.03
C ASP A 180 -19.43 30.76 -6.42
N GLN A 181 -18.63 31.84 -6.29
CA GLN A 181 -17.16 31.76 -6.41
C GLN A 181 -16.51 30.86 -5.35
N LYS A 182 -17.18 30.65 -4.20
CA LYS A 182 -16.73 29.74 -3.13
C LYS A 182 -17.17 28.28 -3.35
N ARG A 183 -18.18 28.04 -4.20
CA ARG A 183 -18.76 26.71 -4.49
C ARG A 183 -18.31 26.09 -5.81
N GLY A 184 -17.77 26.87 -6.74
CA GLY A 184 -17.07 26.32 -7.90
C GLY A 184 -15.80 25.57 -7.48
N LYS A 185 -15.54 24.40 -8.06
CA LYS A 185 -14.34 23.53 -7.92
C LYS A 185 -13.02 24.25 -8.28
N LYS A 186 -12.72 25.40 -7.69
CA LYS A 186 -11.36 25.92 -7.63
C LYS A 186 -10.65 25.07 -6.60
N GLN A 187 -9.78 24.19 -7.08
CA GLN A 187 -8.87 23.41 -6.24
C GLN A 187 -8.31 24.36 -5.19
N THR A 188 -8.56 24.05 -3.91
CA THR A 188 -8.18 24.96 -2.83
C THR A 188 -6.67 25.18 -2.88
N GLU A 189 -6.17 26.36 -2.49
CA GLU A 189 -4.72 26.62 -2.45
C GLU A 189 -3.98 25.54 -1.62
N ARG A 190 -4.68 24.94 -0.64
CA ARG A 190 -4.21 23.78 0.12
C ARG A 190 -4.03 22.53 -0.75
N GLU A 191 -5.00 22.21 -1.60
CA GLU A 191 -4.92 21.08 -2.53
C GLU A 191 -3.88 21.30 -3.62
N LYS A 192 -3.75 22.53 -4.14
CA LYS A 192 -2.69 22.87 -5.12
C LYS A 192 -1.30 22.70 -4.51
N LYS A 193 -1.08 23.23 -3.30
CA LYS A 193 0.17 23.03 -2.56
C LYS A 193 0.45 21.55 -2.33
N LYS A 194 -0.55 20.77 -1.94
CA LYS A 194 -0.40 19.32 -1.73
C LYS A 194 -0.02 18.60 -3.03
N LYS A 195 -0.65 18.96 -4.15
CA LYS A 195 -0.35 18.41 -5.48
C LYS A 195 1.09 18.72 -5.89
N ILE A 196 1.52 19.98 -5.80
CA ILE A 196 2.88 20.41 -6.16
C ILE A 196 3.93 19.73 -5.27
N LEU A 197 3.67 19.60 -3.96
CA LEU A 197 4.61 18.93 -3.05
C LEU A 197 4.69 17.42 -3.31
N ALA A 198 3.57 16.78 -3.67
CA ALA A 198 3.57 15.38 -4.06
C ALA A 198 4.35 15.15 -5.35
N GLU A 199 4.23 16.04 -6.34
CA GLU A 199 4.97 16.00 -7.60
C GLU A 199 6.48 16.18 -7.40
N ARG A 200 6.89 17.07 -6.49
CA ARG A 200 8.31 17.26 -6.14
C ARG A 200 8.91 16.10 -5.33
N ARG A 201 8.07 15.27 -4.71
CA ARG A 201 8.53 14.16 -3.86
C ARG A 201 8.87 12.94 -4.71
N LYS A 202 10.16 12.71 -4.93
CA LYS A 202 10.65 11.48 -5.57
C LYS A 202 10.49 10.30 -4.60
N PRO A 203 9.78 9.21 -4.98
CA PRO A 203 9.72 8.02 -4.15
C PRO A 203 11.12 7.40 -4.06
N LEU A 204 11.52 7.03 -2.84
CA LEU A 204 12.80 6.39 -2.59
C LEU A 204 12.60 4.88 -2.53
N ASN A 205 13.33 4.15 -3.36
CA ASN A 205 13.44 2.70 -3.26
C ASN A 205 14.84 2.35 -2.75
N ILE A 206 14.91 1.81 -1.54
CA ILE A 206 16.18 1.51 -0.83
C ILE A 206 16.39 0.01 -0.60
N ASP A 207 15.40 -0.83 -0.88
CA ASP A 207 15.37 -2.23 -0.39
C ASP A 207 16.33 -3.17 -1.14
N HIS A 208 16.85 -2.74 -2.30
CA HIS A 208 17.71 -3.58 -3.17
C HIS A 208 18.98 -2.85 -3.62
N LEU A 209 19.52 -1.93 -2.81
CA LEU A 209 20.75 -1.19 -3.13
C LEU A 209 21.98 -1.75 -2.38
N SER A 210 23.14 -1.72 -3.05
CA SER A 210 24.44 -2.02 -2.43
C SER A 210 24.92 -0.88 -1.53
N GLU A 211 25.84 -1.15 -0.60
CA GLU A 211 26.32 -0.17 0.38
C GLU A 211 26.91 1.10 -0.27
N ASP A 212 27.71 0.94 -1.33
CA ASP A 212 28.29 2.08 -2.05
C ASP A 212 27.21 2.97 -2.69
N LYS A 213 26.18 2.36 -3.28
CA LYS A 213 25.05 3.09 -3.86
C LYS A 213 24.21 3.78 -2.79
N LEU A 214 24.09 3.22 -1.59
CA LEU A 214 23.43 3.88 -0.46
C LEU A 214 24.21 5.11 0.00
N ARG A 215 25.55 5.05 0.03
CA ARG A 215 26.41 6.20 0.36
C ARG A 215 26.28 7.33 -0.66
N GLU A 216 26.22 7.00 -1.95
CA GLU A 216 25.97 7.98 -3.01
C GLU A 216 24.57 8.61 -2.88
N LYS A 217 23.53 7.79 -2.68
CA LYS A 217 22.16 8.30 -2.48
C LYS A 217 22.01 9.19 -1.25
N ALA A 218 22.70 8.87 -0.16
CA ALA A 218 22.73 9.73 1.02
C ALA A 218 23.36 11.09 0.71
N LYS A 219 24.47 11.13 -0.05
CA LYS A 219 25.10 12.39 -0.49
C LYS A 219 24.18 13.19 -1.42
N GLU A 220 23.53 12.55 -2.39
CA GLU A 220 22.57 13.20 -3.28
C GLU A 220 21.41 13.84 -2.50
N LEU A 221 20.83 13.12 -1.54
CA LEU A 221 19.74 13.63 -0.70
C LEU A 221 20.18 14.78 0.20
N TRP A 222 21.42 14.72 0.71
CA TRP A 222 22.00 15.79 1.50
C TRP A 222 22.21 17.07 0.68
N GLU A 223 22.77 16.95 -0.53
CA GLU A 223 22.95 18.11 -1.41
C GLU A 223 21.60 18.69 -1.87
N TRP A 224 20.60 17.83 -2.10
CA TRP A 224 19.23 18.25 -2.39
C TRP A 224 18.61 19.04 -1.24
N MET A 225 18.77 18.56 0.00
CA MET A 225 18.31 19.27 1.20
C MET A 225 18.98 20.64 1.33
N LYS A 226 20.31 20.70 1.14
CA LYS A 226 21.08 21.94 1.20
C LYS A 226 20.62 22.96 0.14
N THR A 227 20.34 22.50 -1.08
CA THR A 227 19.78 23.35 -2.14
C THR A 227 18.44 23.96 -1.73
N LEU A 228 17.53 23.14 -1.19
CA LEU A 228 16.22 23.62 -0.69
C LEU A 228 16.36 24.62 0.48
N GLU A 229 17.35 24.44 1.35
CA GLU A 229 17.64 25.39 2.43
C GLU A 229 18.12 26.73 1.90
N SER A 230 19.01 26.73 0.89
CA SER A 230 19.47 27.94 0.22
C SER A 230 18.30 28.69 -0.44
N GLU A 231 17.47 28.00 -1.22
CA GLU A 231 16.29 28.61 -1.86
C GLU A 231 15.32 29.21 -0.84
N LYS A 232 15.13 28.51 0.30
CA LYS A 232 14.29 29.02 1.41
C LYS A 232 14.86 30.32 1.97
N TYR A 233 16.17 30.39 2.15
CA TYR A 233 16.85 31.58 2.67
C TYR A 233 16.65 32.78 1.72
N ASP A 234 16.91 32.59 0.43
CA ASP A 234 16.75 33.65 -0.58
C ASP A 234 15.30 34.16 -0.65
N HIS A 235 14.32 33.25 -0.57
CA HIS A 235 12.91 33.62 -0.49
C HIS A 235 12.56 34.40 0.79
N MET A 236 13.16 34.03 1.93
CA MET A 236 12.96 34.75 3.19
C MET A 236 13.53 36.17 3.13
N GLU A 237 14.74 36.35 2.60
CA GLU A 237 15.36 37.67 2.45
C GLU A 237 14.61 38.53 1.44
N LYS A 238 14.19 37.94 0.29
CA LYS A 238 13.34 38.62 -0.68
C LYS A 238 12.02 39.09 -0.05
N LEU A 239 11.39 38.26 0.78
CA LEU A 239 10.16 38.62 1.48
C LEU A 239 10.38 39.77 2.47
N LYS A 240 11.50 39.80 3.20
CA LYS A 240 11.86 40.91 4.11
C LYS A 240 12.01 42.22 3.32
N ARG A 241 12.73 42.18 2.19
CA ARG A 241 12.89 43.34 1.31
C ARG A 241 11.56 43.83 0.76
N GLN A 242 10.72 42.93 0.25
CA GLN A 242 9.39 43.27 -0.26
C GLN A 242 8.48 43.88 0.82
N LYS A 243 8.57 43.39 2.07
CA LYS A 243 7.83 44.01 3.19
C LYS A 243 8.25 45.46 3.41
N TYR A 244 9.55 45.74 3.38
CA TYR A 244 10.07 47.10 3.48
C TYR A 244 9.59 47.99 2.32
N GLU A 245 9.70 47.49 1.08
CA GLU A 245 9.23 48.21 -0.12
C GLU A 245 7.73 48.53 -0.04
N VAL A 246 6.90 47.57 0.40
CA VAL A 246 5.46 47.79 0.60
C VAL A 246 5.18 48.87 1.64
N ILE A 247 5.92 48.88 2.76
CA ILE A 247 5.76 49.91 3.80
C ILE A 247 6.17 51.29 3.26
N SER A 248 7.32 51.37 2.59
CA SER A 248 7.82 52.61 1.99
C SER A 248 6.84 53.17 0.96
N LEU A 249 6.33 52.32 0.07
CA LEU A 249 5.36 52.71 -0.95
C LEU A 249 4.03 53.20 -0.34
N ARG A 250 3.56 52.55 0.74
CA ARG A 250 2.36 53.01 1.47
C ARG A 250 2.58 54.42 2.04
N ASN A 251 3.71 54.66 2.71
CA ASN A 251 4.02 55.98 3.26
C ASN A 251 4.09 57.05 2.14
N ARG A 252 4.70 56.72 1.00
CA ARG A 252 4.78 57.62 -0.15
C ARG A 252 3.41 57.92 -0.77
N ILE A 253 2.52 56.92 -0.83
CA ILE A 253 1.13 57.12 -1.27
C ILE A 253 0.42 58.10 -0.33
N ASP A 254 0.56 57.91 1.00
CA ASP A 254 -0.08 58.76 2.00
C ASP A 254 0.42 60.22 1.90
N GLU A 255 1.72 60.44 1.67
CA GLU A 255 2.30 61.76 1.42
C GLU A 255 1.70 62.42 0.17
N LEU A 256 1.67 61.71 -0.96
CA LEU A 256 1.12 62.23 -2.22
C LEU A 256 -0.39 62.53 -2.11
N GLN A 257 -1.14 61.74 -1.36
CA GLN A 257 -2.57 61.96 -1.13
C GLN A 257 -2.85 63.21 -0.29
N LYS A 258 -1.97 63.59 0.65
CA LYS A 258 -2.12 64.81 1.46
C LYS A 258 -2.11 66.09 0.62
N HIS A 259 -1.34 66.12 -0.46
CA HIS A 259 -1.24 67.29 -1.34
C HIS A 259 -2.34 67.33 -2.42
N SER A 260 -2.87 66.17 -2.82
CA SER A 260 -3.96 66.07 -3.81
C SER A 260 -5.28 66.71 -3.34
N LYS A 261 -5.64 66.54 -2.05
CA LYS A 261 -6.88 67.14 -1.50
C LYS A 261 -6.82 68.66 -1.32
N LYS A 262 -5.62 69.25 -1.12
CA LYS A 262 -5.45 70.71 -0.97
C LYS A 262 -5.59 71.44 -2.32
N GLY A 263 -5.23 70.81 -3.44
CA GLY A 263 -5.41 71.38 -4.78
C GLY A 263 -6.88 71.48 -5.22
N ALA A 264 -7.71 70.51 -4.83
CA ALA A 264 -9.14 70.52 -5.15
C ALA A 264 -9.94 71.56 -4.34
N ALA A 265 -9.57 71.79 -3.06
CA ALA A 265 -10.21 72.80 -2.22
C ALA A 265 -9.85 74.23 -2.66
N ALA A 266 -8.63 74.48 -3.13
CA ALA A 266 -8.21 75.78 -3.66
C ALA A 266 -8.86 76.10 -5.03
N ARG A 267 -9.06 75.10 -5.89
CA ARG A 267 -9.73 75.28 -7.20
C ARG A 267 -11.25 75.47 -7.11
N ARG A 268 -11.88 75.07 -5.99
CA ARG A 268 -13.33 75.26 -5.76
C ARG A 268 -13.70 76.63 -5.18
N ARG A 269 -12.72 77.47 -4.83
CA ARG A 269 -12.91 78.79 -4.21
C ARG A 269 -12.70 79.97 -5.17
N LYS A 270 -12.69 79.73 -6.48
CA LYS A 270 -12.58 80.77 -7.50
C LYS A 270 -13.80 80.77 -8.38
#